data_AF-A0A0S8H4L0-F1
#
_entry.id   AF-A0A0S8H4L0-F1
#
_cell.length_a   1.000
_cell.length_b   1.000
_cell.length_c   1.000
_cell.angle_alpha   90.00
_cell.angle_beta   90.00
_cell.angle_gamma   90.00
#
_symmetry.space_group_name_H-M   'P 1'
#
loop_
_entity.id
_entity.type
_entity.pdbx_description
1 polymer ?
#
loop_
_entity_poly.entity_id
_entity_poly.type
_entity_poly.pdbx_seq_one_letter_code
_entity_poly.pdbx_strand_id
1 'polypeptide(L)'
;MLSNAGSRLEVLDRSALSEGVGPHLLFNGVRRLTLTGLPGEPVVREAEGAVVIEAAGFAGSFSGARLERDGTTLVVRLVAAPSD
;
A
#
# COMPACT_ATOMS: atom_id res chain seq x y z
N MET A 1 6.41 -6.13 8.27
CA MET A 1 6.34 -4.74 7.75
C MET A 1 6.93 -4.72 6.35
N LEU A 2 6.24 -4.13 5.38
CA LEU A 2 6.69 -3.94 4.00
C LEU A 2 6.83 -2.44 3.74
N SER A 3 7.93 -1.98 3.14
CA SER A 3 8.16 -0.55 2.92
C SER A 3 9.03 -0.26 1.70
N ASN A 4 8.85 0.92 1.10
CA ASN A 4 9.75 1.53 0.12
C ASN A 4 9.80 3.06 0.34
N ALA A 5 10.52 3.81 -0.50
CA ALA A 5 10.75 5.26 -0.33
C ALA A 5 9.45 6.11 -0.21
N GLY A 6 8.31 5.61 -0.68
CA GLY A 6 7.03 6.33 -0.63
C GLY A 6 5.91 5.58 0.11
N SER A 7 6.20 4.45 0.76
CA SER A 7 5.14 3.66 1.40
C SER A 7 5.59 2.83 2.59
N ARG A 8 4.67 2.67 3.53
CA ARG A 8 4.76 1.75 4.66
C ARG A 8 3.47 0.96 4.80
N LEU A 9 3.59 -0.35 4.94
CA LEU A 9 2.47 -1.26 5.12
C LEU A 9 2.72 -2.25 6.26
N GLU A 10 1.68 -2.45 7.05
CA GLU A 10 1.60 -3.44 8.10
C GLU A 10 0.37 -4.32 7.86
N VAL A 11 0.62 -5.61 7.66
CA VAL A 11 -0.39 -6.65 7.51
C VAL A 11 -0.25 -7.52 8.75
N LEU A 12 -1.28 -7.54 9.60
CA LEU A 12 -1.30 -8.29 10.86
C LEU A 12 -2.39 -9.34 10.77
N ASP A 13 -2.03 -10.58 11.09
CA ASP A 13 -2.94 -11.73 11.13
C ASP A 13 -3.73 -11.96 9.84
N ARG A 14 -3.11 -11.66 8.69
CA ARG A 14 -3.69 -11.87 7.35
C ARG A 14 -2.71 -12.39 6.33
N SER A 15 -3.23 -13.21 5.43
CA SER A 15 -2.55 -13.59 4.20
C SER A 15 -2.53 -12.42 3.22
N ALA A 16 -1.39 -12.21 2.58
CA ALA A 16 -1.25 -11.26 1.48
C ALA A 16 -0.36 -11.86 0.39
N LEU A 17 -0.66 -11.51 -0.86
CA LEU A 17 0.20 -11.85 -1.99
C LEU A 17 1.10 -10.64 -2.30
N SER A 18 2.41 -10.81 -2.17
CA SER A 18 3.39 -9.79 -2.56
C SER A 18 4.14 -10.23 -3.82
N GLU A 19 4.30 -9.29 -4.75
CA GLU A 19 5.17 -9.42 -5.91
C GLU A 19 6.34 -8.45 -5.75
N GLY A 20 7.57 -8.95 -5.88
CA GLY A 20 8.79 -8.14 -5.80
C GLY A 20 9.12 -7.42 -7.12
N VAL A 21 9.89 -6.33 -7.04
CA VAL A 21 10.41 -5.58 -8.20
C VAL A 21 11.55 -6.34 -8.91
N GLY A 22 12.17 -7.32 -8.22
CA GLY A 22 13.32 -8.09 -8.69
C GLY A 22 14.39 -8.20 -7.60
N PRO A 23 15.52 -8.89 -7.87
CA PRO A 23 16.65 -8.96 -6.94
C PRO A 23 17.26 -7.58 -6.73
N HIS A 24 17.26 -7.10 -5.49
CA HIS A 24 17.88 -5.84 -5.09
C HIS A 24 18.79 -6.06 -3.87
N LEU A 25 19.91 -5.33 -3.80
CA LEU A 25 21.05 -5.61 -2.91
C LEU A 25 20.70 -5.63 -1.41
N LEU A 26 19.68 -4.89 -0.99
CA LEU A 26 19.28 -4.79 0.42
C LEU A 26 17.99 -5.59 0.70
N PHE A 27 16.97 -5.45 -0.16
CA PHE A 27 15.67 -6.11 -0.05
C PHE A 27 15.02 -6.13 -1.43
N ASN A 28 14.28 -7.18 -1.78
CA ASN A 28 13.40 -7.16 -2.95
C ASN A 28 12.26 -6.17 -2.66
N GLY A 29 12.32 -4.97 -3.24
CA GLY A 29 11.26 -3.98 -3.08
C GLY A 29 9.90 -4.57 -3.49
N VAL A 30 8.81 -4.16 -2.84
CA VAL A 30 7.46 -4.63 -3.19
C VAL A 30 6.94 -3.84 -4.38
N ARG A 31 6.64 -4.55 -5.49
CA ARG A 31 6.02 -4.01 -6.71
C ARG A 31 4.50 -3.94 -6.57
N ARG A 32 3.91 -5.00 -6.02
CA ARG A 32 2.47 -5.15 -5.85
C ARG A 32 2.18 -5.87 -4.55
N LEU A 33 1.22 -5.37 -3.79
CA LEU A 33 0.60 -6.09 -2.69
C LEU A 33 -0.89 -6.26 -3.00
N THR A 34 -1.38 -7.49 -2.93
CA THR A 34 -2.81 -7.79 -2.99
C THR A 34 -3.22 -8.34 -1.63
N LEU A 35 -4.12 -7.60 -0.97
CA LEU A 35 -4.74 -7.99 0.29
C LEU A 35 -6.24 -8.18 0.03
N THR A 36 -6.76 -9.34 0.42
CA THR A 36 -8.17 -9.71 0.27
C THR A 36 -8.79 -10.04 1.63
N GLY A 37 -10.12 -10.03 1.72
CA GLY A 37 -10.81 -10.47 2.93
C GLY A 37 -10.70 -9.48 4.10
N LEU A 38 -10.72 -8.17 3.83
CA LEU A 38 -10.91 -7.19 4.89
C LEU A 38 -12.31 -7.41 5.53
N PRO A 39 -12.42 -7.41 6.86
CA PRO A 39 -13.66 -7.76 7.58
C PRO A 39 -14.75 -6.67 7.48
N GLY A 40 -14.41 -5.52 6.88
CA GLY A 40 -15.30 -4.41 6.65
C GLY A 40 -14.64 -3.38 5.73
N GLU A 41 -15.41 -2.34 5.41
CA GLU A 41 -14.93 -1.22 4.60
C GLU A 41 -13.76 -0.52 5.31
N PRO A 42 -12.58 -0.42 4.68
CA PRO A 42 -11.45 0.28 5.26
C PRO A 42 -11.72 1.79 5.33
N VAL A 43 -11.23 2.43 6.40
CA VAL A 43 -11.21 3.88 6.52
C VAL A 43 -10.08 4.39 5.64
N VAL A 44 -10.41 5.30 4.72
CA VAL A 44 -9.43 5.93 3.82
C VAL A 44 -9.40 7.43 4.05
N ARG A 45 -8.20 8.00 4.19
CA ARG A 45 -7.98 9.44 4.37
C ARG A 45 -6.94 9.90 3.34
N GLU A 46 -7.25 10.98 2.64
CA GLU A 46 -6.32 11.68 1.75
C GLU A 46 -5.97 13.02 2.40
N ALA A 47 -4.72 13.17 2.86
CA ALA A 47 -4.25 14.39 3.51
C ALA A 47 -2.76 14.60 3.24
N GLU A 48 -2.34 15.86 3.05
CA GLU A 48 -0.93 16.26 2.95
C GLU A 48 -0.13 15.50 1.88
N GLY A 49 -0.79 15.13 0.77
CA GLY A 49 -0.15 14.36 -0.32
C GLY A 49 0.08 12.88 0.02
N ALA A 50 -0.55 12.36 1.07
CA ALA A 50 -0.53 10.96 1.42
C ALA A 50 -1.93 10.34 1.44
N VAL A 51 -1.99 9.06 1.09
CA VAL A 51 -3.16 8.19 1.28
C VAL A 51 -2.89 7.34 2.51
N VAL A 52 -3.78 7.40 3.50
CA VAL A 52 -3.75 6.56 4.69
C VAL A 52 -4.95 5.62 4.67
N ILE A 53 -4.69 4.33 4.85
CA ILE A 53 -5.71 3.28 4.86
C ILE A 53 -5.62 2.52 6.18
N GLU A 54 -6.74 2.44 6.89
CA GLU A 54 -6.88 1.70 8.14
C GLU A 54 -8.03 0.70 8.03
N ALA A 55 -7.74 -0.54 8.37
CA ALA A 55 -8.73 -1.58 8.64
C ALA A 55 -8.25 -2.40 9.84
N ALA A 56 -9.14 -3.13 10.51
CA ALA A 56 -8.70 -4.16 11.46
C ALA A 56 -7.64 -5.01 10.76
N GLY A 57 -6.49 -5.34 11.35
CA GLY A 57 -5.44 -6.18 10.73
C GLY A 57 -4.69 -5.59 9.51
N PHE A 58 -4.93 -4.33 9.13
CA PHE A 58 -4.18 -3.68 8.05
C PHE A 58 -4.03 -2.17 8.28
N ALA A 59 -2.80 -1.68 8.20
CA ALA A 59 -2.51 -0.26 8.16
C ALA A 59 -1.53 0.04 7.02
N GLY A 60 -1.84 1.08 6.23
CA GLY A 60 -1.01 1.52 5.12
C GLY A 60 -0.92 3.04 5.07
N SER A 61 0.28 3.56 4.82
CA SER A 61 0.51 4.97 4.51
C SER A 61 1.33 5.08 3.23
N PHE A 62 0.85 5.89 2.30
CA PHE A 62 1.37 6.00 0.94
C PHE A 62 1.51 7.47 0.55
N SER A 63 2.75 7.98 0.56
CA SER A 63 3.06 9.35 0.15
C SER A 63 3.17 9.44 -1.37
N GLY A 64 2.70 10.54 -1.96
CA GLY A 64 2.71 10.73 -3.41
C GLY A 64 1.85 9.71 -4.16
N ALA A 65 0.76 9.24 -3.54
CA ALA A 65 -0.07 8.18 -4.10
C ALA A 65 -1.40 8.72 -4.64
N ARG A 66 -1.97 7.99 -5.60
CA ARG A 66 -3.35 8.17 -6.08
C ARG A 66 -4.20 6.98 -5.64
N LEU A 67 -5.41 7.28 -5.18
CA LEU A 67 -6.41 6.29 -4.84
C LEU A 67 -7.47 6.20 -5.94
N GLU A 68 -7.71 4.99 -6.42
CA GLU A 68 -8.84 4.66 -7.29
C GLU A 68 -9.75 3.66 -6.56
N ARG A 69 -11.07 3.85 -6.66
CA ARG A 69 -12.07 2.96 -6.09
C ARG A 69 -12.91 2.36 -7.23
N ASP A 70 -12.88 1.03 -7.33
CA ASP A 70 -13.66 0.26 -8.30
C ASP A 70 -14.54 -0.77 -7.55
N GLY A 71 -15.80 -0.39 -7.30
CA GLY A 71 -16.70 -1.16 -6.47
C GLY A 71 -16.14 -1.37 -5.06
N THR A 72 -15.83 -2.63 -4.74
CA THR A 72 -15.24 -3.05 -3.46
C THR A 72 -13.71 -3.14 -3.49
N THR A 73 -13.08 -2.72 -4.59
CA THR A 73 -11.63 -2.75 -4.78
C THR A 73 -11.05 -1.35 -4.58
N LEU A 74 -10.03 -1.25 -3.73
CA LEU A 74 -9.19 -0.06 -3.60
C LEU A 74 -7.86 -0.30 -4.28
N VAL A 75 -7.51 0.59 -5.21
CA VAL A 75 -6.22 0.58 -5.90
C VAL A 75 -5.44 1.81 -5.51
N VAL A 76 -4.34 1.60 -4.78
CA VAL A 76 -3.38 2.66 -4.45
C VAL A 76 -2.22 2.57 -5.44
N ARG A 77 -1.97 3.65 -6.18
CA ARG A 77 -0.85 3.77 -7.11
C ARG A 77 0.15 4.77 -6.57
N LEU A 78 1.38 4.34 -6.32
CA LEU A 78 2.48 5.25 -6.05
C LEU A 78 2.81 6.01 -7.33
N VAL A 79 2.76 7.33 -7.29
CA VAL A 79 3.31 8.19 -8.34
C VAL A 79 4.76 8.41 -7.99
N ALA A 80 5.68 8.23 -8.94
CA ALA A 80 7.08 8.56 -8.70
C ALA A 80 7.17 10.01 -8.21
N ALA A 81 7.87 10.23 -7.09
CA ALA A 81 8.29 11.59 -6.75
C ALA A 81 9.11 12.12 -7.95
N PRO A 82 8.96 13.40 -8.34
CA PRO A 82 9.83 13.98 -9.35
C PRO A 82 11.28 13.70 -8.94
N SER A 83 12.02 13.04 -9.82
CA SER A 83 13.45 12.88 -9.68
C SER A 83 14.10 14.24 -9.93
N ASP A 84 14.58 14.87 -8.86
CA ASP A 84 15.55 15.97 -8.94
C ASP A 84 16.87 15.48 -9.57
#